data_AF-A0A094WCZ8-F1
#
_entry.id   AF-A0A094WCZ8-F1
#
_cell.length_a   1.000
_cell.length_b   1.000
_cell.length_c   1.000
_cell.angle_alpha   90.00
_cell.angle_beta   90.00
_cell.angle_gamma   90.00
#
_symmetry.space_group_name_H-M   'P 1'
#
loop_
_entity.id
_entity.type
_entity.pdbx_description
1 polymer ?
#
loop_
_entity_poly.entity_id
_entity_poly.type
_entity_poly.pdbx_seq_one_letter_code
_entity_poly.pdbx_strand_id
1 'polypeptide(L)' 'MNKITVEKTAHILNDLNLCFSEGAVKSLVQRKLLKTSPLEYEERRNSKYNFAISIKSLEDYLKDKGVTAEEFKKLYL' A
#
# COMPACT_ATOMS: atom_id res chain seq x y z
N MET A 1 -7.98 5.96 -10.71
CA MET A 1 -7.07 6.15 -9.55
C MET A 1 -6.27 4.87 -9.40
N ASN A 2 -4.95 4.95 -9.53
CA ASN A 2 -4.10 3.76 -9.40
C ASN A 2 -4.05 3.34 -7.91
N LYS A 3 -4.45 2.09 -7.64
CA LYS A 3 -4.56 1.49 -6.31
C LYS A 3 -3.85 0.13 -6.31
N ILE A 4 -3.30 -0.27 -5.17
CA ILE A 4 -2.71 -1.61 -4.98
C ILE A 4 -3.32 -2.29 -3.75
N THR A 5 -3.39 -3.61 -3.77
CA THR A 5 -4.00 -4.36 -2.66
C THR A 5 -3.17 -4.24 -1.38
N VAL A 6 -3.79 -4.56 -0.24
CA VAL A 6 -3.12 -4.52 1.07
C VAL A 6 -1.99 -5.56 1.11
N GLU A 7 -2.21 -6.72 0.50
CA GLU A 7 -1.24 -7.81 0.36
C GLU A 7 -0.02 -7.34 -0.44
N LYS A 8 -0.23 -6.76 -1.62
CA LYS A 8 0.88 -6.23 -2.44
C LYS A 8 1.61 -5.10 -1.71
N THR A 9 0.89 -4.24 -0.99
CA THR A 9 1.51 -3.19 -0.16
C THR A 9 2.39 -3.79 0.93
N ALA A 10 1.93 -4.86 1.60
CA ALA A 10 2.70 -5.53 2.63
C ALA A 10 3.99 -6.14 2.05
N HIS A 11 3.92 -6.76 0.88
CA HIS A 11 5.11 -7.27 0.19
C HIS A 11 6.13 -6.16 -0.14
N ILE A 12 5.68 -5.05 -0.73
CA ILE A 12 6.55 -3.91 -1.05
C ILE A 12 7.24 -3.36 0.21
N LEU A 13 6.46 -3.13 1.27
CA LEU A 13 7.01 -2.57 2.50
C LEU A 13 7.89 -3.58 3.26
N ASN A 14 7.68 -4.87 3.04
CA ASN A 14 8.52 -5.93 3.61
C ASN A 14 9.90 -5.95 2.92
N ASP A 15 9.93 -5.85 1.59
CA ASP A 15 11.19 -5.78 0.82
C ASP A 15 12.05 -4.58 1.26
N LEU A 16 11.41 -3.49 1.69
CA LEU A 16 12.05 -2.28 2.19
C LEU A 16 12.32 -2.30 3.70
N ASN A 17 12.05 -3.42 4.40
CA ASN A 17 12.18 -3.56 5.86
C ASN A 17 11.36 -2.53 6.68
N LEU A 18 10.24 -2.05 6.14
CA LEU A 18 9.37 -1.06 6.78
C LEU A 18 8.14 -1.69 7.45
N CYS A 19 7.57 -2.73 6.84
CA CYS A 19 6.30 -3.33 7.28
C CYS A 19 6.23 -4.80 6.89
N PHE A 20 6.16 -5.71 7.86
CA PHE A 20 6.34 -7.15 7.63
C PHE A 20 5.03 -7.93 7.49
N SER A 21 3.86 -7.27 7.58
CA SER A 21 2.57 -7.95 7.47
C SER A 21 1.45 -7.02 7.00
N GLU A 22 0.40 -7.60 6.44
CA GLU A 22 -0.84 -6.89 6.10
C GLU A 22 -1.47 -6.19 7.32
N GLY A 23 -1.36 -6.78 8.52
CA GLY A 23 -1.84 -6.18 9.77
C GLY A 23 -1.08 -4.90 10.13
N ALA A 24 0.20 -4.85 9.82
CA ALA A 24 1.00 -3.65 10.00
C ALA A 24 0.63 -2.58 8.95
N VAL A 25 0.32 -2.96 7.70
CA VAL A 25 -0.25 -2.03 6.69
C VAL A 25 -1.58 -1.44 7.18
N LYS A 26 -2.47 -2.27 7.73
CA LYS A 26 -3.73 -1.82 8.34
C LYS A 26 -3.48 -0.83 9.49
N SER A 27 -2.45 -1.05 10.29
CA SER A 27 -2.07 -0.12 11.37
C SER A 27 -1.60 1.23 10.82
N LEU A 28 -0.87 1.27 9.69
CA LEU A 28 -0.50 2.51 9.00
C LEU A 28 -1.74 3.28 8.50
N VAL A 29 -2.73 2.57 7.96
CA VAL A 29 -4.02 3.14 7.56
C VAL A 29 -4.76 3.72 8.77
N GLN A 30 -4.86 2.98 9.88
CA GLN A 30 -5.51 3.44 11.11
C GLN A 30 -4.82 4.69 11.70
N ARG A 31 -3.49 4.78 11.56
CA ARG A 31 -2.70 5.95 11.95
C ARG A 31 -2.75 7.10 10.94
N LYS A 32 -3.54 6.98 9.86
CA LYS A 32 -3.66 7.96 8.77
C LYS A 32 -2.35 8.23 8.02
N LEU A 33 -1.40 7.30 8.08
CA LEU A 33 -0.14 7.35 7.34
C LEU A 33 -0.31 6.86 5.89
N LEU A 34 -1.29 5.98 5.65
CA LEU A 34 -1.68 5.54 4.31
C LEU A 34 -3.16 5.84 4.08
N LYS A 35 -3.47 6.35 2.87
CA LYS A 35 -4.84 6.55 2.39
C LYS A 35 -5.32 5.34 1.61
N THR A 36 -6.60 5.02 1.80
CA THR A 36 -7.25 3.90 1.14
C THR A 36 -8.07 4.35 -0.06
N SER A 37 -8.25 3.46 -1.01
CA SER A 37 -9.23 3.57 -2.08
C SER A 37 -10.17 2.37 -2.02
N PRO A 38 -11.49 2.56 -2.17
CA PRO A 38 -12.42 1.43 -2.15
C PRO A 38 -12.12 0.46 -3.29
N LEU A 39 -12.32 -0.82 -3.02
CA LEU A 39 -12.33 -1.85 -4.06
C LEU A 39 -13.68 -1.85 -4.78
N GLU A 40 -13.69 -2.27 -6.04
CA GLU A 40 -14.93 -2.53 -6.76
C GLU A 40 -15.60 -3.78 -6.20
N TYR A 41 -16.92 -3.92 -6.40
CA TYR A 41 -17.69 -5.01 -5.79
C TYR A 41 -17.12 -6.41 -6.09
N GLU A 42 -16.67 -6.62 -7.33
CA GLU A 42 -16.08 -7.89 -7.76
C GLU A 42 -14.74 -8.17 -7.07
N GLU A 43 -13.90 -7.15 -6.91
CA GLU A 43 -12.60 -7.24 -6.23
C GLU A 43 -12.78 -7.51 -4.73
N ARG A 44 -13.80 -6.92 -4.10
CA ARG A 44 -14.10 -7.15 -2.67
C ARG A 44 -14.45 -8.59 -2.35
N ARG A 45 -15.11 -9.31 -3.26
CA ARG A 45 -15.49 -10.72 -3.04
C ARG A 45 -14.28 -11.65 -2.98
N ASN A 46 -13.18 -11.25 -3.63
CA ASN A 46 -11.97 -12.05 -3.76
C ASN A 46 -10.80 -11.51 -2.91
N SER A 47 -11.01 -10.43 -2.15
CA SER A 47 -9.99 -9.83 -1.29
C SER A 47 -10.35 -9.98 0.18
N LYS A 48 -9.32 -10.14 1.02
CA LYS A 48 -9.44 -10.15 2.48
C LYS A 48 -9.84 -8.78 3.03
N TYR A 49 -9.63 -7.71 2.27
CA TYR A 49 -9.94 -6.34 2.64
C TYR A 49 -10.95 -5.73 1.67
N ASN A 50 -11.81 -4.83 2.17
CA ASN A 50 -12.76 -4.10 1.31
C ASN A 50 -12.16 -2.82 0.68
N PHE A 51 -10.86 -2.60 0.88
CA PHE A 51 -10.12 -1.45 0.39
C PHE A 51 -8.75 -1.86 -0.16
N ALA A 52 -8.22 -1.00 -1.02
CA ALA A 52 -6.86 -0.99 -1.50
C ALA A 52 -6.12 0.24 -0.96
N ILE A 53 -4.81 0.27 -1.12
CA ILE A 53 -3.97 1.42 -0.79
C ILE A 53 -3.81 2.30 -2.03
N SER A 54 -3.96 3.61 -1.84
CA SER A 54 -3.68 4.58 -2.90
C SER A 54 -2.19 4.59 -3.22
N ILE A 55 -1.82 4.38 -4.48
CA ILE A 55 -0.41 4.40 -4.90
C ILE A 55 0.25 5.72 -4.53
N LYS A 56 -0.42 6.85 -4.79
CA LYS A 56 0.10 8.17 -4.44
C LYS A 56 0.41 8.30 -2.93
N SER A 57 -0.48 7.80 -2.08
CA SER A 57 -0.25 7.84 -0.64
C SER A 57 0.90 6.94 -0.20
N LEU A 58 1.11 5.82 -0.89
CA LEU A 58 2.24 4.94 -0.63
C LEU A 58 3.55 5.59 -1.11
N GLU A 59 3.56 6.23 -2.28
CA GLU A 59 4.70 7.01 -2.79
C GLU A 59 5.09 8.12 -1.81
N ASP A 60 4.12 8.88 -1.30
CA ASP A 60 4.35 9.93 -0.31
C ASP A 60 4.95 9.35 0.99
N TYR A 61 4.39 8.24 1.49
CA TYR A 61 4.90 7.55 2.69
C TYR A 61 6.33 7.03 2.49
N LEU A 62 6.62 6.45 1.32
CA LEU A 62 7.95 5.92 0.98
C LEU A 62 8.99 7.04 0.83
N LYS A 63 8.58 8.18 0.25
CA LYS A 63 9.42 9.37 0.15
C LYS A 63 9.82 9.89 1.53
N ASP A 64 8.90 9.92 2.49
CA ASP A 64 9.20 10.28 3.88
C ASP A 64 10.16 9.28 4.57
N LYS A 65 10.30 8.07 4.03
CA LYS A 65 11.27 7.05 4.47
C LYS A 65 12.58 7.06 3.66
N GLY A 66 12.73 7.99 2.72
CA GLY A 66 13.93 8.13 1.90
C GLY A 66 13.94 7.29 0.62
N VAL A 67 12.82 6.65 0.26
CA VAL A 67 12.69 5.89 -0.99
C VAL A 67 12.10 6.79 -2.07
N THR A 68 12.77 6.93 -3.21
CA THR A 68 12.30 7.83 -4.26
C THR A 68 11.15 7.21 -5.07
N ALA A 69 10.28 8.06 -5.62
CA ALA A 69 9.16 7.60 -6.44
C ALA A 69 9.61 6.89 -7.73
N GLU A 70 10.79 7.24 -8.25
CA GLU A 70 11.39 6.59 -9.42
C GLU A 70 11.83 5.15 -9.10
N GLU A 71 12.51 4.94 -7.97
CA GLU A 71 12.87 3.60 -7.49
C GLU A 71 11.63 2.75 -7.24
N PHE A 72 10.62 3.32 -6.57
CA PHE A 72 9.37 2.63 -6.31
C PHE A 72 8.66 2.20 -7.60
N LYS A 73 8.53 3.10 -8.58
CA LYS A 73 7.90 2.79 -9.87
C LYS A 73 8.67 1.71 -10.61
N LYS A 74 10.00 1.83 -10.69
CA LYS A 74 10.86 0.87 -11.39
C LYS A 74 10.76 -0.55 -10.81
N LEU A 75 10.59 -0.68 -9.50
CA LEU A 75 10.62 -1.97 -8.81
C LEU A 75 9.24 -2.62 -8.68
N TYR A 76 8.15 -1.84 -8.61
CA TYR A 76 6.86 -2.35 -8.13
C TYR A 76 5.64 -2.02 -9.00
N LEU A 77 5.80 -1.17 -10.04
CA LEU A 77 4.74 -0.77 -10.98
C LEU A 77 5.13 -1.06 -12.43
#